data_AF-A0A1B8DDF3-F1
#
_entry.id   AF-A0A1B8DDF3-F1
#
_cell.length_a   1.000
_cell.length_b   1.000
_cell.length_c   1.000
_cell.angle_alpha   90.00
_cell.angle_beta   90.00
_cell.angle_gamma   90.00
#
_symmetry.space_group_name_H-M   'P 1'
#
loop_
_entity.id
_entity.type
_entity.pdbx_description
1 polymer ?
#
loop_
_entity_poly.entity_id
_entity_poly.type
_entity_poly.pdbx_seq_one_letter_code
_entity_poly.pdbx_strand_id
1 'polypeptide(L)'
;MSTFDLFVDYDDARVYRDAREWAAKRDAKNFVVDFGSRMSRIASNVPPSGFKTLMTEGAAPRTKGAPTRWINIWAPDSQPDVVKAIGDRYGFSKRLVALLLTTPPPSSREAPAENWTPQSQLDSPSADIEKAPPARPIHLDALKVGKPKTTNFFKIAANFSSYQSIDIGDKFICIGANWMHPIESDSGIIEPERLWSWLVLCHDATVISFHENPTPKGVVSKYIETVRKNTLSVLSQLSAIGSADGVELISLRQPAESNDTSELTGVEGASNLFYYLFDDWTATYTLLMVLQGNIEKLRQKIMAGLGENQPDALAKEIIPKLYEVGKLLRSNQHLFSGYENLISRILKYEEDKEKEPSHGRIDERVLVVQTARHRFERLRDNIKFLVLNYVDEAIGEIDGLQNTYFNITTQKDSMATAKLNSSATLLSKLGVLFLPVSLMTSYFSVQIKELDGVYTVKTYWVTFAVVMVLSFVALFMFSRVLVGAGTAVAKRVDRVVDRVTGRIAKGGSPNRTREQEPYR
;
A
#
# COMPACT_ATOMS: atom_id res chain seq x y z
N MET A 1 -34.28 22.83 -27.73
CA MET A 1 -32.91 23.37 -27.76
C MET A 1 -32.07 22.43 -28.59
N SER A 2 -31.40 22.95 -29.61
CA SER A 2 -30.42 22.15 -30.34
C SER A 2 -29.22 21.92 -29.41
N THR A 3 -28.51 20.79 -29.55
CA THR A 3 -27.34 20.48 -28.70
C THR A 3 -26.25 21.57 -28.76
N PHE A 4 -26.22 22.37 -29.83
CA PHE A 4 -25.29 23.49 -29.99
C PHE A 4 -25.58 24.66 -29.06
N ASP A 5 -26.85 24.88 -28.70
CA ASP A 5 -27.26 25.97 -27.80
C ASP A 5 -26.74 25.75 -26.37
N LEU A 6 -26.25 24.54 -26.06
CA LEU A 6 -25.68 24.18 -24.76
C LEU A 6 -24.20 24.56 -24.64
N PHE A 7 -23.49 24.79 -25.75
CA PHE A 7 -22.06 25.12 -25.73
C PHE A 7 -21.84 26.63 -25.53
N VAL A 8 -21.37 26.98 -24.35
CA VAL A 8 -21.02 28.34 -23.96
C VAL A 8 -19.50 28.54 -24.01
N ASP A 9 -19.05 29.78 -24.17
CA ASP A 9 -17.64 30.13 -24.22
C ASP A 9 -16.98 29.88 -22.85
N TYR A 10 -16.02 28.96 -22.80
CA TYR A 10 -15.32 28.60 -21.56
C TYR A 10 -14.18 29.57 -21.21
N ASP A 11 -13.87 30.50 -22.12
CA ASP A 11 -12.94 31.60 -21.87
C ASP A 11 -13.62 32.81 -21.21
N ASP A 12 -14.96 32.80 -21.07
CA ASP A 12 -15.66 33.78 -20.26
C ASP A 12 -15.46 33.48 -18.76
N ALA A 13 -15.08 34.50 -17.99
CA ALA A 13 -14.75 34.35 -16.57
C ALA A 13 -15.93 33.89 -15.69
N ARG A 14 -17.18 34.17 -16.07
CA ARG A 14 -18.34 33.68 -15.33
C ARG A 14 -18.58 32.21 -15.66
N VAL A 15 -18.60 31.87 -16.95
CA VAL A 15 -18.76 30.49 -17.41
C VAL A 15 -17.65 29.58 -16.86
N TYR A 16 -16.40 30.05 -16.84
CA TYR A 16 -15.27 29.34 -16.26
C TYR A 16 -15.51 28.96 -14.80
N ARG A 17 -15.93 29.91 -13.96
CA ARG A 17 -16.22 29.65 -12.54
C ARG A 17 -17.43 28.75 -12.38
N ASP A 18 -18.52 29.06 -13.05
CA ASP A 18 -19.79 28.32 -12.93
C ASP A 18 -19.62 26.86 -13.35
N ALA A 19 -18.89 26.60 -14.44
CA ALA A 19 -18.65 25.24 -14.92
C ALA A 19 -17.74 24.44 -13.97
N ARG A 20 -16.72 25.06 -13.39
CA ARG A 20 -15.85 24.40 -12.39
C ARG A 20 -16.58 24.10 -11.09
N GLU A 21 -17.31 25.09 -10.56
CA GLU A 21 -18.15 24.90 -9.37
C GLU A 21 -19.16 23.81 -9.61
N TRP A 22 -19.81 23.80 -10.77
CA TRP A 22 -20.76 22.78 -11.14
C TRP A 22 -20.10 21.39 -11.26
N ALA A 23 -18.97 21.28 -11.96
CA ALA A 23 -18.24 20.02 -12.13
C ALA A 23 -17.71 19.45 -10.79
N ALA A 24 -17.53 20.29 -9.76
CA ALA A 24 -17.15 19.87 -8.42
C ALA A 24 -18.32 19.30 -7.58
N LYS A 25 -19.58 19.57 -7.95
CA LYS A 25 -20.74 19.13 -7.16
C LYS A 25 -21.01 17.63 -7.32
N ARG A 26 -21.44 16.98 -6.23
CA ARG A 26 -21.81 15.56 -6.21
C ARG A 26 -22.85 15.18 -7.27
N ASP A 27 -23.82 16.05 -7.53
CA ASP A 27 -24.92 15.82 -8.48
C ASP A 27 -24.53 16.06 -9.95
N ALA A 28 -23.28 16.48 -10.20
CA ALA A 28 -22.81 16.63 -11.56
C ALA A 28 -22.79 15.29 -12.29
N LYS A 29 -23.42 15.23 -13.47
CA LYS A 29 -23.53 14.00 -14.27
C LYS A 29 -22.45 13.90 -15.33
N ASN A 30 -22.30 14.93 -16.16
CA ASN A 30 -21.34 14.93 -17.26
C ASN A 30 -21.02 16.36 -17.71
N PHE A 31 -19.95 16.52 -18.46
CA PHE A 31 -19.69 17.73 -19.23
C PHE A 31 -18.97 17.38 -20.53
N VAL A 32 -19.06 18.28 -21.50
CA VAL A 32 -18.37 18.18 -22.78
C VAL A 32 -17.61 19.49 -23.04
N VAL A 33 -16.32 19.39 -23.33
CA VAL A 33 -15.48 20.54 -23.65
C VAL A 33 -14.90 20.37 -25.04
N ASP A 34 -15.12 21.35 -25.90
CA ASP A 34 -14.37 21.49 -27.14
C ASP A 34 -13.27 22.54 -26.92
N PHE A 35 -12.02 22.22 -27.23
CA PHE A 35 -10.90 23.15 -27.03
C PHE A 35 -9.86 23.06 -28.15
N GLY A 36 -9.09 24.14 -28.26
CA GLY A 36 -7.89 24.25 -29.08
C GLY A 36 -7.03 25.40 -28.58
N SER A 37 -6.03 25.85 -29.34
CA SER A 37 -5.14 26.94 -28.90
C SER A 37 -5.90 28.23 -28.62
N ARG A 38 -6.88 28.58 -29.47
CA ARG A 38 -7.47 29.92 -29.51
C ARG A 38 -8.82 30.06 -28.82
N MET A 39 -9.58 28.97 -28.70
CA MET A 39 -10.89 29.02 -28.07
C MET A 39 -11.20 27.73 -27.31
N SER A 40 -12.05 27.84 -26.29
CA SER A 40 -12.66 26.70 -25.64
C SER A 40 -14.14 26.94 -25.40
N ARG A 41 -14.96 25.89 -25.55
CA ARG A 41 -16.40 25.92 -25.29
C ARG A 41 -16.79 24.73 -24.44
N ILE A 42 -17.68 24.93 -23.49
CA ILE A 42 -18.13 23.91 -22.55
C ILE A 42 -19.64 23.77 -22.58
N ALA A 43 -20.12 22.54 -22.45
CA ALA A 43 -21.51 22.22 -22.16
C ALA A 43 -21.54 21.37 -20.89
N SER A 44 -22.22 21.87 -19.85
CA SER A 44 -22.39 21.14 -18.59
C SER A 44 -23.72 20.38 -18.61
N ASN A 45 -23.73 19.18 -18.05
CA ASN A 45 -24.95 18.40 -17.78
C ASN A 45 -25.77 18.09 -19.05
N VAL A 46 -25.09 17.66 -20.11
CA VAL A 46 -25.71 17.37 -21.40
C VAL A 46 -26.73 16.23 -21.25
N PRO A 47 -27.98 16.41 -21.71
CA PRO A 47 -29.03 15.39 -21.59
C PRO A 47 -28.80 14.24 -22.58
N PRO A 48 -29.45 13.07 -22.37
CA PRO A 48 -29.31 11.93 -23.28
C PRO A 48 -29.66 12.22 -24.74
N SER A 49 -30.65 13.07 -25.00
CA SER A 49 -30.98 13.54 -26.36
C SER A 49 -29.84 14.34 -26.98
N GLY A 50 -29.17 15.16 -26.17
CA GLY A 50 -27.99 15.92 -26.57
C GLY A 50 -26.84 15.00 -27.00
N PHE A 51 -26.60 13.93 -26.23
CA PHE A 51 -25.62 12.90 -26.58
C PHE A 51 -25.97 12.16 -27.87
N LYS A 52 -27.23 11.80 -28.11
CA LYS A 52 -27.62 11.19 -29.39
C LYS A 52 -27.26 12.07 -30.59
N THR A 53 -27.49 13.38 -30.49
CA THR A 53 -27.06 14.33 -31.53
C THR A 53 -25.54 14.45 -31.59
N LEU A 54 -24.84 14.54 -30.45
CA LEU A 54 -23.39 14.64 -30.38
C LEU A 54 -22.68 13.43 -31.01
N MET A 55 -23.28 12.25 -30.82
CA MET A 55 -22.80 10.96 -31.33
C MET A 55 -23.25 10.68 -32.77
N THR A 56 -24.13 11.49 -33.35
CA THR A 56 -24.51 11.36 -34.77
C THR A 56 -23.44 12.01 -35.66
N GLU A 57 -22.98 11.32 -36.69
CA GLU A 57 -21.89 11.79 -37.55
C GLU A 57 -22.29 13.04 -38.32
N GLY A 58 -21.42 14.06 -38.31
CA GLY A 58 -21.69 15.37 -38.92
C GLY A 58 -22.74 16.24 -38.23
N ALA A 59 -23.49 15.71 -37.24
CA ALA A 59 -24.58 16.44 -36.60
C ALA A 59 -24.13 17.43 -35.51
N ALA A 60 -22.91 17.32 -35.02
CA ALA A 60 -22.30 18.22 -34.03
C ALA A 60 -20.83 18.53 -34.38
N PRO A 61 -20.56 19.23 -35.51
CA PRO A 61 -19.22 19.57 -35.92
C PRO A 61 -18.57 20.48 -34.89
N ARG A 62 -17.27 20.29 -34.69
CA ARG A 62 -16.48 21.12 -33.79
C ARG A 62 -16.33 22.52 -34.37
N THR A 63 -16.27 23.52 -33.49
CA THR A 63 -16.05 24.92 -33.92
C THR A 63 -14.63 25.06 -34.46
N LYS A 64 -14.45 25.83 -35.54
CA LYS A 64 -13.12 26.13 -36.09
C LYS A 64 -12.25 26.80 -35.02
N GLY A 65 -11.13 26.17 -34.66
CA GLY A 65 -10.23 26.62 -33.59
C GLY A 65 -10.34 25.83 -32.28
N ALA A 66 -11.32 24.93 -32.15
CA ALA A 66 -11.44 23.96 -31.05
C ALA A 66 -11.56 22.52 -31.58
N PRO A 67 -10.48 21.95 -32.15
CA PRO A 67 -10.55 20.67 -32.84
C PRO A 67 -10.55 19.45 -31.91
N THR A 68 -10.27 19.59 -30.60
CA THR A 68 -10.27 18.47 -29.66
C THR A 68 -11.53 18.48 -28.81
N ARG A 69 -12.11 17.30 -28.54
CA ARG A 69 -13.28 17.15 -27.66
C ARG A 69 -12.93 16.29 -26.45
N TRP A 70 -13.33 16.75 -25.28
CA TRP A 70 -13.34 15.96 -24.05
C TRP A 70 -14.77 15.71 -23.60
N ILE A 71 -15.10 14.46 -23.32
CA ILE A 71 -16.36 14.05 -22.71
C ILE A 71 -16.05 13.44 -21.35
N ASN A 72 -16.59 14.03 -20.28
CA ASN A 72 -16.44 13.48 -18.94
C ASN A 72 -17.78 12.99 -18.41
N ILE A 73 -17.81 11.79 -17.85
CA ILE A 73 -19.02 11.15 -17.31
C ILE A 73 -18.74 10.67 -15.88
N TRP A 74 -19.48 11.21 -14.93
CA TRP A 74 -19.53 10.76 -13.55
C TRP A 74 -20.59 9.67 -13.41
N ALA A 75 -20.29 8.61 -12.66
CA ALA A 75 -21.27 7.55 -12.34
C ALA A 75 -21.97 7.02 -13.62
N PRO A 76 -21.23 6.38 -14.55
CA PRO A 76 -21.79 5.89 -15.82
C PRO A 76 -22.95 4.91 -15.64
N ASP A 77 -23.00 4.18 -14.54
CA ASP A 77 -24.09 3.29 -14.13
C ASP A 77 -25.45 4.01 -14.03
N SER A 78 -25.42 5.31 -13.69
CA SER A 78 -26.62 6.16 -13.61
C SER A 78 -27.05 6.79 -14.95
N GLN A 79 -26.26 6.61 -16.03
CA GLN A 79 -26.46 7.26 -17.32
C GLN A 79 -26.45 6.25 -18.50
N PRO A 80 -27.33 5.23 -18.50
CA PRO A 80 -27.28 4.13 -19.46
C PRO A 80 -27.45 4.57 -20.92
N ASP A 81 -28.32 5.55 -21.18
CA ASP A 81 -28.56 6.03 -22.54
C ASP A 81 -27.36 6.79 -23.12
N VAL A 82 -26.61 7.50 -22.25
CA VAL A 82 -25.39 8.23 -22.64
C VAL A 82 -24.28 7.23 -22.98
N VAL A 83 -24.04 6.25 -22.11
CA VAL A 83 -23.02 5.22 -22.31
C VAL A 83 -23.32 4.40 -23.57
N LYS A 84 -24.58 4.04 -23.81
CA LYS A 84 -24.99 3.33 -25.04
C LYS A 84 -24.77 4.17 -26.28
N ALA A 85 -25.16 5.44 -26.28
CA ALA A 85 -24.94 6.33 -27.43
C ALA A 85 -23.45 6.47 -27.78
N ILE A 86 -22.57 6.57 -26.77
CA ILE A 86 -21.12 6.59 -26.96
C ILE A 86 -20.63 5.25 -27.50
N GLY A 87 -21.08 4.15 -26.89
CA GLY A 87 -20.70 2.80 -27.31
C GLY A 87 -21.10 2.49 -28.75
N ASP A 88 -22.28 2.91 -29.18
CA ASP A 88 -22.77 2.72 -30.55
C ASP A 88 -21.95 3.55 -31.56
N ARG A 89 -21.51 4.77 -31.18
CA ARG A 89 -20.68 5.64 -32.03
C ARG A 89 -19.28 5.10 -32.25
N TYR A 90 -18.61 4.66 -31.18
CA TYR A 90 -17.21 4.24 -31.25
C TYR A 90 -17.04 2.72 -31.36
N GLY A 91 -18.12 1.95 -31.33
CA GLY A 91 -18.08 0.49 -31.46
C GLY A 91 -17.62 -0.24 -30.20
N PHE A 92 -18.00 0.25 -29.01
CA PHE A 92 -17.66 -0.42 -27.76
C PHE A 92 -18.25 -1.83 -27.72
N SER A 93 -17.47 -2.79 -27.23
CA SER A 93 -17.95 -4.16 -27.08
C SER A 93 -19.12 -4.21 -26.08
N LYS A 94 -20.03 -5.18 -26.26
CA LYS A 94 -21.13 -5.43 -25.30
C LYS A 94 -20.60 -5.65 -23.88
N ARG A 95 -19.41 -6.25 -23.76
CA ARG A 95 -18.71 -6.44 -22.47
C ARG A 95 -18.30 -5.11 -21.85
N LEU A 96 -17.64 -4.23 -22.61
CA LEU A 96 -17.20 -2.92 -22.11
C LEU A 96 -18.39 -2.06 -21.67
N VAL A 97 -19.46 -2.01 -22.47
CA VAL A 97 -20.70 -1.31 -22.10
C VAL A 97 -21.32 -1.89 -20.82
N ALA A 98 -21.35 -3.22 -20.67
CA ALA A 98 -21.85 -3.85 -19.46
C ALA A 98 -20.98 -3.54 -18.22
N LEU A 99 -19.66 -3.47 -18.39
CA LEU A 99 -18.74 -3.08 -17.31
C LEU A 99 -18.96 -1.62 -16.87
N LEU A 100 -19.05 -0.70 -17.83
CA LEU A 100 -19.33 0.72 -17.56
C LEU A 100 -20.67 0.93 -16.84
N LEU A 101 -21.66 0.07 -17.09
CA LEU A 101 -22.98 0.15 -16.46
C LEU A 101 -23.12 -0.68 -15.18
N THR A 102 -22.03 -1.30 -14.71
CA THR A 102 -22.04 -2.01 -13.44
C THR A 102 -22.15 -1.00 -12.31
N THR A 103 -23.05 -1.23 -11.35
CA THR A 103 -23.15 -0.37 -10.16
C THR A 103 -22.06 -0.75 -9.15
N PRO A 104 -21.25 0.22 -8.67
CA PRO A 104 -20.29 -0.03 -7.59
C PRO A 104 -21.01 -0.49 -6.31
N PRO A 105 -20.52 -1.52 -5.61
CA PRO A 105 -21.09 -1.92 -4.34
C PRO A 105 -20.82 -0.85 -3.26
N PRO A 106 -21.66 -0.76 -2.22
CA PRO A 106 -21.45 0.18 -1.11
C PRO A 106 -20.15 -0.10 -0.32
N SER A 107 -19.62 -1.33 -0.41
CA SER A 107 -18.27 -1.69 0.01
C SER A 107 -17.56 -2.35 -1.17
N SER A 108 -16.55 -1.67 -1.70
CA SER A 108 -15.73 -2.18 -2.80
C SER A 108 -14.81 -3.31 -2.36
N ARG A 109 -14.48 -3.41 -1.05
CA ARG A 109 -13.63 -4.49 -0.54
C ARG A 109 -14.46 -5.68 -0.12
N GLU A 110 -14.10 -6.86 -0.63
CA GLU A 110 -14.65 -8.12 -0.16
C GLU A 110 -13.73 -8.69 0.91
N ALA A 111 -14.29 -9.02 2.08
CA ALA A 111 -13.53 -9.74 3.10
C ALA A 111 -13.03 -11.06 2.50
N PRO A 112 -11.79 -11.49 2.80
CA PRO A 112 -11.33 -12.82 2.43
C PRO A 112 -12.35 -13.86 2.88
N ALA A 113 -12.74 -14.75 1.98
CA ALA A 113 -13.61 -15.86 2.37
C ALA A 113 -12.83 -16.76 3.35
N GLU A 114 -13.22 -16.75 4.62
CA GLU A 114 -12.75 -17.72 5.60
C GLU A 114 -13.35 -19.08 5.24
N ASN A 115 -12.62 -19.87 4.46
CA ASN A 115 -12.96 -21.29 4.24
C ASN A 115 -12.60 -22.17 5.44
N TRP A 116 -12.03 -21.59 6.49
CA TRP A 116 -11.78 -22.25 7.76
C TRP A 116 -12.98 -22.05 8.66
N THR A 117 -13.79 -23.08 8.83
CA THR A 117 -14.67 -23.19 10.01
C THR A 117 -13.78 -23.48 11.22
N PRO A 118 -13.54 -22.54 12.15
CA PRO A 118 -12.82 -22.81 13.38
C PRO A 118 -13.84 -23.27 14.40
N GLN A 119 -14.40 -24.47 14.23
CA GLN A 119 -15.26 -25.05 15.25
C GLN A 119 -15.25 -26.58 15.18
N SER A 120 -14.26 -27.17 15.85
CA SER A 120 -14.40 -28.35 16.75
C SER A 120 -13.13 -29.17 16.98
N GLN A 121 -11.97 -28.81 16.41
CA GLN A 121 -10.79 -29.71 16.51
C GLN A 121 -9.57 -29.22 17.30
N LEU A 122 -9.57 -28.00 17.86
CA LEU A 122 -8.45 -27.58 18.72
C LEU A 122 -8.64 -27.92 20.21
N ASP A 123 -9.87 -28.25 20.64
CA ASP A 123 -10.21 -28.62 22.02
C ASP A 123 -10.59 -30.11 22.16
N SER A 124 -9.87 -31.02 21.48
CA SER A 124 -9.95 -32.44 21.83
C SER A 124 -8.91 -32.76 22.91
N PRO A 125 -9.32 -33.23 24.10
CA PRO A 125 -8.37 -33.64 25.12
C PRO A 125 -7.60 -34.86 24.61
N SER A 126 -6.28 -34.74 24.50
CA SER A 126 -5.28 -35.82 24.47
C SER A 126 -5.80 -37.15 23.91
N ALA A 127 -5.83 -37.28 22.58
CA ALA A 127 -5.97 -38.60 21.96
C ALA A 127 -4.66 -39.38 22.15
N ASP A 128 -4.76 -40.50 22.86
CA ASP A 128 -3.71 -41.49 23.12
C ASP A 128 -2.97 -41.89 21.82
N ILE A 129 -1.64 -41.72 21.82
CA ILE A 129 -0.73 -41.90 20.68
C ILE A 129 -0.67 -43.36 20.20
N GLU A 130 -1.07 -44.34 21.01
CA GLU A 130 -0.96 -45.76 20.65
C GLU A 130 -2.16 -46.35 19.89
N LYS A 131 -3.23 -45.57 19.67
CA LYS A 131 -4.35 -46.02 18.82
C LYS A 131 -4.30 -45.32 17.47
N ALA A 132 -3.85 -46.05 16.45
CA ALA A 132 -3.95 -45.62 15.07
C ALA A 132 -5.41 -45.26 14.75
N PRO A 133 -5.72 -44.02 14.32
CA PRO A 133 -7.08 -43.65 14.01
C PRO A 133 -7.54 -44.43 12.77
N PRO A 134 -8.82 -44.87 12.72
CA PRO A 134 -9.34 -45.55 11.54
C PRO A 134 -9.24 -44.61 10.34
N ALA A 135 -8.76 -45.14 9.21
CA ALA A 135 -8.63 -44.41 7.96
C ALA A 135 -9.99 -43.79 7.58
N ARG A 136 -10.10 -42.47 7.72
CA ARG A 136 -11.28 -41.74 7.26
C ARG A 136 -11.16 -41.57 5.74
N PRO A 137 -12.21 -41.90 4.96
CA PRO A 137 -12.21 -41.58 3.55
C PRO A 137 -12.12 -40.06 3.41
N ILE A 138 -11.18 -39.60 2.59
CA ILE A 138 -11.06 -38.20 2.21
C ILE A 138 -12.36 -37.84 1.48
N HIS A 139 -13.29 -37.20 2.20
CA HIS A 139 -14.50 -36.69 1.59
C HIS A 139 -14.10 -35.45 0.79
N LEU A 140 -14.05 -35.61 -0.52
CA LEU A 140 -13.80 -34.55 -1.51
C LEU A 140 -14.99 -33.56 -1.60
N ASP A 141 -15.63 -33.23 -0.47
CA ASP A 141 -16.79 -32.32 -0.39
C ASP A 141 -16.41 -30.86 -0.10
N ALA A 142 -15.13 -30.57 0.09
CA ALA A 142 -14.65 -29.20 0.29
C ALA A 142 -14.75 -28.32 -0.97
N LEU A 143 -15.05 -28.92 -2.13
CA LEU A 143 -15.41 -28.20 -3.35
C LEU A 143 -16.93 -28.27 -3.57
N LYS A 144 -17.72 -27.86 -2.57
CA LYS A 144 -19.06 -27.34 -2.89
C LYS A 144 -18.83 -26.07 -3.70
N VAL A 145 -18.82 -26.24 -5.02
CA VAL A 145 -18.93 -25.19 -6.02
C VAL A 145 -20.11 -24.33 -5.60
N GLY A 146 -19.83 -23.26 -4.86
CA GLY A 146 -20.81 -22.26 -4.53
C GLY A 146 -21.42 -21.81 -5.84
N LYS A 147 -22.76 -21.78 -5.91
CA LYS A 147 -23.49 -21.20 -7.05
C LYS A 147 -22.73 -19.95 -7.50
N PRO A 148 -22.46 -19.75 -8.81
CA PRO A 148 -21.67 -18.62 -9.28
C PRO A 148 -22.38 -17.34 -8.84
N LYS A 149 -21.96 -16.77 -7.71
CA LYS A 149 -22.27 -15.39 -7.38
C LYS A 149 -21.62 -14.62 -8.52
N THR A 150 -22.42 -13.87 -9.27
CA THR A 150 -21.91 -12.92 -10.25
C THR A 150 -21.06 -11.92 -9.49
N THR A 151 -19.75 -12.17 -9.42
CA THR A 151 -18.81 -11.33 -8.68
C THR A 151 -18.80 -9.97 -9.37
N ASN A 152 -19.19 -8.93 -8.64
CA ASN A 152 -19.16 -7.58 -9.14
C ASN A 152 -17.71 -7.21 -9.48
N PHE A 153 -17.49 -6.72 -10.70
CA PHE A 153 -16.18 -6.32 -11.21
C PHE A 153 -15.42 -5.37 -10.26
N PHE A 154 -16.10 -4.42 -9.64
CA PHE A 154 -15.48 -3.46 -8.72
C PHE A 154 -14.87 -4.12 -7.48
N LYS A 155 -15.38 -5.29 -7.06
CA LYS A 155 -14.76 -6.07 -5.97
C LYS A 155 -13.41 -6.62 -6.37
N ILE A 156 -13.29 -7.08 -7.61
CA ILE A 156 -12.02 -7.57 -8.16
C ILE A 156 -11.05 -6.39 -8.25
N ALA A 157 -11.48 -5.29 -8.87
CA ALA A 157 -10.66 -4.09 -9.02
C ALA A 157 -10.17 -3.52 -7.67
N ALA A 158 -11.02 -3.48 -6.64
CA ALA A 158 -10.64 -2.93 -5.33
C ALA A 158 -9.70 -3.84 -4.53
N ASN A 159 -9.88 -5.17 -4.64
CA ASN A 159 -9.07 -6.16 -3.93
C ASN A 159 -7.67 -6.34 -4.55
N PHE A 160 -7.56 -6.24 -5.88
CA PHE A 160 -6.29 -6.40 -6.59
C PHE A 160 -5.80 -5.04 -7.08
N SER A 161 -4.88 -4.40 -6.33
CA SER A 161 -4.42 -3.04 -6.64
C SER A 161 -3.73 -2.90 -8.00
N SER A 162 -3.11 -3.97 -8.52
CA SER A 162 -2.49 -4.01 -9.85
C SER A 162 -3.46 -4.32 -10.99
N TYR A 163 -4.75 -4.54 -10.70
CA TYR A 163 -5.74 -4.89 -11.71
C TYR A 163 -5.95 -3.72 -12.68
N GLN A 164 -5.99 -4.04 -13.97
CA GLN A 164 -6.08 -3.09 -15.08
C GLN A 164 -6.88 -3.74 -16.20
N SER A 165 -7.58 -2.93 -16.98
CA SER A 165 -8.22 -3.35 -18.23
C SER A 165 -7.68 -2.54 -19.39
N ILE A 166 -7.55 -3.19 -20.55
CA ILE A 166 -7.33 -2.52 -21.82
C ILE A 166 -8.27 -3.16 -22.84
N ASP A 167 -9.07 -2.32 -23.49
CA ASP A 167 -10.02 -2.70 -24.53
C ASP A 167 -9.71 -1.85 -25.76
N ILE A 168 -9.39 -2.52 -26.87
CA ILE A 168 -9.00 -1.88 -28.12
C ILE A 168 -10.05 -2.24 -29.16
N GLY A 169 -10.67 -1.22 -29.75
CA GLY A 169 -11.54 -1.35 -30.91
C GLY A 169 -10.95 -0.66 -32.13
N ASP A 170 -11.65 -0.73 -33.26
CA ASP A 170 -11.18 -0.12 -34.50
C ASP A 170 -11.05 1.41 -34.39
N LYS A 171 -11.92 2.03 -33.58
CA LYS A 171 -12.08 3.50 -33.48
C LYS A 171 -11.64 4.09 -32.13
N PHE A 172 -11.19 3.25 -31.19
CA PHE A 172 -10.86 3.67 -29.83
C PHE A 172 -9.86 2.75 -29.12
N ILE A 173 -9.14 3.32 -28.14
CA ILE A 173 -8.39 2.60 -27.11
C ILE A 173 -8.98 3.01 -25.76
N CYS A 174 -9.40 2.05 -24.95
CA CYS A 174 -9.93 2.26 -23.61
C CYS A 174 -9.02 1.59 -22.59
N ILE A 175 -8.54 2.35 -21.62
CA ILE A 175 -7.81 1.84 -20.45
C ILE A 175 -8.66 2.01 -19.21
N GLY A 176 -8.59 1.04 -18.29
CA GLY A 176 -9.23 1.12 -16.99
C GLY A 176 -8.25 0.72 -15.90
N ALA A 177 -8.26 1.47 -14.80
CA ALA A 177 -7.37 1.27 -13.67
C ALA A 177 -7.99 1.84 -12.40
N ASN A 178 -7.36 1.57 -11.26
CA ASN A 178 -7.62 2.31 -10.05
C ASN A 178 -6.77 3.58 -10.05
N TRP A 179 -7.34 4.75 -9.86
CA TRP A 179 -6.62 5.98 -9.54
C TRP A 179 -6.62 6.22 -8.03
N MET A 180 -5.56 6.86 -7.55
CA MET A 180 -5.34 7.08 -6.12
C MET A 180 -5.74 8.49 -5.72
N HIS A 181 -6.45 8.58 -4.61
CA HIS A 181 -6.91 9.85 -4.05
C HIS A 181 -6.47 9.95 -2.57
N PRO A 182 -5.78 11.03 -2.17
CA PRO A 182 -5.38 11.24 -0.78
C PRO A 182 -6.57 11.78 0.02
N ILE A 183 -7.42 10.89 0.54
CA ILE A 183 -8.63 11.25 1.28
C ILE A 183 -8.27 11.57 2.73
N GLU A 184 -8.64 12.75 3.20
CA GLU A 184 -8.48 13.09 4.61
C GLU A 184 -9.63 12.47 5.42
N SER A 185 -9.27 11.64 6.40
CA SER A 185 -10.22 11.04 7.34
C SER A 185 -10.70 12.05 8.39
N ASP A 186 -11.76 11.70 9.12
CA ASP A 186 -12.30 12.55 10.20
C ASP A 186 -11.28 12.83 11.32
N SER A 187 -10.23 12.01 11.45
CA SER A 187 -9.12 12.22 12.38
C SER A 187 -7.99 13.10 11.83
N GLY A 188 -8.15 13.68 10.63
CA GLY A 188 -7.13 14.47 9.93
C GLY A 188 -5.97 13.64 9.37
N ILE A 189 -6.12 12.31 9.29
CA ILE A 189 -5.11 11.42 8.71
C ILE A 189 -5.41 11.28 7.23
N ILE A 190 -4.42 11.49 6.38
CA ILE A 190 -4.56 11.29 4.94
C ILE A 190 -4.43 9.79 4.66
N GLU A 191 -5.50 9.20 4.13
CA GLU A 191 -5.57 7.81 3.74
C GLU A 191 -5.71 7.67 2.21
N PRO A 192 -4.94 6.79 1.59
CA PRO A 192 -5.09 6.51 0.17
C PRO A 192 -6.38 5.74 -0.12
N GLU A 193 -7.22 6.30 -0.98
CA GLU A 193 -8.36 5.62 -1.58
C GLU A 193 -8.12 5.34 -3.06
N ARG A 194 -8.49 4.13 -3.50
CA ARG A 194 -8.47 3.72 -4.90
C ARG A 194 -9.87 3.80 -5.46
N LEU A 195 -10.04 4.54 -6.55
CA LEU A 195 -11.29 4.57 -7.30
C LEU A 195 -11.07 4.17 -8.75
N TRP A 196 -11.94 3.32 -9.27
CA TRP A 196 -11.84 2.86 -10.65
C TRP A 196 -12.31 3.94 -11.64
N SER A 197 -11.55 4.14 -12.71
CA SER A 197 -11.96 4.99 -13.83
C SER A 197 -11.63 4.33 -15.16
N TRP A 198 -12.17 4.87 -16.25
CA TRP A 198 -11.77 4.52 -17.60
C TRP A 198 -11.40 5.77 -18.37
N LEU A 199 -10.32 5.69 -19.15
CA LEU A 199 -9.92 6.72 -20.10
C LEU A 199 -9.95 6.12 -21.49
N VAL A 200 -10.59 6.83 -22.41
CA VAL A 200 -10.76 6.40 -23.79
C VAL A 200 -10.19 7.46 -24.73
N LEU A 201 -9.33 7.04 -25.65
CA LEU A 201 -8.86 7.85 -26.76
C LEU A 201 -9.51 7.35 -28.05
N CYS A 202 -10.14 8.25 -28.80
CA CYS A 202 -10.86 7.94 -30.04
C CYS A 202 -10.14 8.48 -31.28
N HIS A 203 -10.36 7.85 -32.43
CA HIS A 203 -9.76 8.23 -33.73
C HIS A 203 -10.08 9.67 -34.15
N ASP A 204 -11.26 10.17 -33.77
CA ASP A 204 -11.74 11.49 -34.17
C ASP A 204 -11.23 12.61 -33.26
N ALA A 205 -10.13 12.45 -32.52
CA ALA A 205 -9.64 13.42 -31.52
C ALA A 205 -10.63 13.72 -30.38
N THR A 206 -11.42 12.72 -29.99
CA THR A 206 -12.22 12.73 -28.76
C THR A 206 -11.50 11.96 -27.67
N VAL A 207 -11.50 12.50 -26.45
CA VAL A 207 -11.11 11.79 -25.23
C VAL A 207 -12.33 11.65 -24.34
N ILE A 208 -12.54 10.47 -23.77
CA ILE A 208 -13.67 10.19 -22.88
C ILE A 208 -13.14 9.69 -21.54
N SER A 209 -13.59 10.31 -20.45
CA SER A 209 -13.30 9.85 -19.08
C SER A 209 -14.58 9.40 -18.41
N PHE A 210 -14.57 8.16 -17.90
CA PHE A 210 -15.64 7.60 -17.08
C PHE A 210 -15.11 7.39 -15.67
N HIS A 211 -15.84 7.89 -14.69
CA HIS A 211 -15.44 7.78 -13.28
C HIS A 211 -16.47 6.95 -12.53
N GLU A 212 -16.04 5.95 -11.78
CA GLU A 212 -16.96 5.20 -10.93
C GLU A 212 -17.72 6.13 -9.98
N ASN A 213 -18.92 5.71 -9.57
CA ASN A 213 -19.67 6.43 -8.55
C ASN A 213 -19.04 6.16 -7.17
N PRO A 214 -18.37 7.15 -6.54
CA PRO A 214 -17.67 6.87 -5.31
C PRO A 214 -18.66 6.82 -4.14
N THR A 215 -18.32 6.03 -3.11
CA THR A 215 -19.07 6.04 -1.85
C THR A 215 -18.38 7.02 -0.89
N PRO A 216 -18.97 8.19 -0.60
CA PRO A 216 -18.27 9.23 0.17
C PRO A 216 -17.92 8.77 1.58
N LYS A 217 -16.71 9.12 2.02
CA LYS A 217 -16.23 8.94 3.40
C LYS A 217 -16.05 10.32 4.05
N GLY A 218 -16.48 10.46 5.31
CA GLY A 218 -16.41 11.72 6.03
C GLY A 218 -17.29 12.82 5.40
N VAL A 219 -16.76 14.05 5.33
CA VAL A 219 -17.48 15.21 4.77
C VAL A 219 -17.63 15.07 3.25
N VAL A 220 -18.85 14.78 2.79
CA VAL A 220 -19.18 14.51 1.38
C VAL A 220 -18.64 15.55 0.40
N SER A 221 -18.74 16.85 0.72
CA SER A 221 -18.27 17.90 -0.19
C SER A 221 -16.75 17.85 -0.40
N LYS A 222 -15.99 17.79 0.70
CA LYS A 222 -14.53 17.72 0.69
C LYS A 222 -14.04 16.42 0.03
N TYR A 223 -14.73 15.32 0.30
CA TYR A 223 -14.46 14.03 -0.33
C TYR A 223 -14.58 14.10 -1.86
N ILE A 224 -15.71 14.60 -2.37
CA ILE A 224 -15.96 14.67 -3.82
C ILE A 224 -14.98 15.64 -4.49
N GLU A 225 -14.68 16.75 -3.84
CA GLU A 225 -13.68 17.71 -4.32
C GLU A 225 -12.29 17.06 -4.47
N THR A 226 -11.85 16.30 -3.47
CA THR A 226 -10.57 15.58 -3.51
C THR A 226 -10.53 14.52 -4.61
N VAL A 227 -11.60 13.71 -4.74
CA VAL A 227 -11.69 12.68 -5.79
C VAL A 227 -11.64 13.30 -7.19
N ARG A 228 -12.28 14.46 -7.38
CA ARG A 228 -12.34 15.14 -8.67
C ARG A 228 -11.18 16.10 -8.91
N LYS A 229 -10.25 16.23 -7.96
CA LYS A 229 -9.19 17.25 -7.98
C LYS A 229 -8.37 17.23 -9.27
N ASN A 230 -7.91 16.06 -9.72
CA ASN A 230 -7.14 15.95 -10.97
C ASN A 230 -7.98 16.36 -12.19
N THR A 231 -9.20 15.83 -12.29
CA THR A 231 -10.13 16.19 -13.38
C THR A 231 -10.43 17.68 -13.41
N LEU A 232 -10.60 18.32 -12.25
CA LEU A 232 -10.83 19.76 -12.13
C LEU A 232 -9.57 20.58 -12.43
N SER A 233 -8.37 20.07 -12.09
CA SER A 233 -7.08 20.65 -12.49
C SER A 233 -6.97 20.70 -14.01
N VAL A 234 -7.15 19.54 -14.66
CA VAL A 234 -7.11 19.42 -16.12
C VAL A 234 -8.17 20.29 -16.78
N LEU A 235 -9.41 20.28 -16.26
CA LEU A 235 -10.49 21.15 -16.76
C LEU A 235 -10.17 22.64 -16.63
N SER A 236 -9.47 23.04 -15.57
CA SER A 236 -9.09 24.44 -15.39
C SER A 236 -8.16 24.91 -16.51
N GLN A 237 -7.23 24.07 -16.97
CA GLN A 237 -6.21 24.40 -17.97
C GLN A 237 -6.77 24.52 -19.40
N LEU A 238 -8.00 24.10 -19.65
CA LEU A 238 -8.62 24.21 -20.99
C LEU A 238 -9.14 25.62 -21.29
N SER A 239 -9.31 26.46 -20.27
CA SER A 239 -9.68 27.88 -20.42
C SER A 239 -8.43 28.76 -20.46
N ALA A 240 -8.50 29.88 -21.18
CA ALA A 240 -7.45 30.91 -21.19
C ALA A 240 -7.22 31.57 -19.81
N ILE A 241 -8.20 31.46 -18.89
CA ILE A 241 -8.14 32.03 -17.55
C ILE A 241 -7.43 31.09 -16.56
N GLY A 242 -7.49 29.79 -16.81
CA GLY A 242 -6.91 28.81 -15.91
C GLY A 242 -5.39 28.78 -15.96
N SER A 243 -4.78 28.39 -14.85
CA SER A 243 -3.35 28.15 -14.75
C SER A 243 -3.10 26.72 -14.30
N ALA A 244 -2.02 26.12 -14.77
CA ALA A 244 -1.56 24.82 -14.28
C ALA A 244 -0.93 24.99 -12.89
N ASP A 245 -1.36 24.19 -11.93
CA ASP A 245 -0.76 24.18 -10.59
C ASP A 245 0.63 23.53 -10.66
N GLY A 246 1.68 24.36 -10.50
CA GLY A 246 3.06 24.12 -10.01
C GLY A 246 3.93 22.93 -10.48
N VAL A 247 3.37 21.77 -10.79
CA VAL A 247 4.10 20.53 -11.11
C VAL A 247 3.76 19.99 -12.51
N GLU A 248 2.60 20.38 -13.05
CA GLU A 248 2.21 20.13 -14.43
C GLU A 248 2.90 21.17 -15.35
N LEU A 249 4.18 20.94 -15.64
CA LEU A 249 5.09 21.91 -16.28
C LEU A 249 4.72 22.34 -17.72
N ILE A 250 3.61 21.89 -18.29
CA ILE A 250 3.12 22.36 -19.58
C ILE A 250 1.60 22.52 -19.47
N SER A 251 1.07 23.71 -19.76
CA SER A 251 -0.37 23.92 -19.86
C SER A 251 -0.89 23.22 -21.13
N LEU A 252 -2.02 22.50 -21.01
CA LEU A 252 -2.71 21.85 -22.15
C LEU A 252 -3.06 22.83 -23.27
N ARG A 253 -3.29 24.08 -22.90
CA ARG A 253 -3.53 25.19 -23.82
C ARG A 253 -2.41 26.21 -23.68
N GLN A 254 -1.76 26.56 -24.78
CA GLN A 254 -0.78 27.64 -24.79
C GLN A 254 -1.49 28.97 -24.46
N PRO A 255 -0.91 29.83 -23.61
CA PRO A 255 -1.43 31.17 -23.37
C PRO A 255 -1.52 31.94 -24.69
N ALA A 256 -2.49 32.84 -24.83
CA ALA A 256 -2.68 33.66 -26.03
C ALA A 256 -1.46 34.53 -26.41
N GLU A 257 -0.49 34.67 -25.51
CA GLU A 257 0.75 35.44 -25.66
C GLU A 257 1.92 34.63 -26.25
N SER A 258 1.76 33.33 -26.55
CA SER A 258 2.82 32.58 -27.22
C SER A 258 2.97 33.05 -28.68
N ASN A 259 4.21 33.37 -29.09
CA ASN A 259 4.55 33.73 -30.48
C ASN A 259 4.44 32.54 -31.47
N ASP A 260 3.91 31.41 -31.02
CA ASP A 260 3.82 30.18 -31.78
C ASP A 260 2.55 30.20 -32.63
N THR A 261 2.70 30.38 -33.95
CA THR A 261 1.56 30.47 -34.87
C THR A 261 0.93 29.11 -35.18
N SER A 262 1.48 28.02 -34.65
CA SER A 262 1.00 26.66 -34.89
C SER A 262 -0.29 26.39 -34.13
N GLU A 263 -1.39 26.19 -34.85
CA GLU A 263 -2.66 25.80 -34.24
C GLU A 263 -2.56 24.36 -33.71
N LEU A 264 -3.01 24.13 -32.47
CA LEU A 264 -3.06 22.81 -31.86
C LEU A 264 -3.91 21.88 -32.72
N THR A 265 -3.31 20.83 -33.24
CA THR A 265 -4.06 19.83 -34.02
C THR A 265 -4.97 19.03 -33.09
N GLY A 266 -6.10 18.54 -33.61
CA GLY A 266 -7.05 17.74 -32.82
C GLY A 266 -6.38 16.53 -32.16
N VAL A 267 -5.54 15.82 -32.93
CA VAL A 267 -4.81 14.62 -32.49
C VAL A 267 -3.80 14.97 -31.39
N GLU A 268 -3.07 16.07 -31.52
CA GLU A 268 -2.13 16.52 -30.50
C GLU A 268 -2.85 16.91 -29.21
N GLY A 269 -3.93 17.69 -29.31
CA GLY A 269 -4.75 18.06 -28.15
C GLY A 269 -5.36 16.85 -27.45
N ALA A 270 -5.86 15.86 -28.20
CA ALA A 270 -6.42 14.62 -27.64
C ALA A 270 -5.35 13.76 -26.96
N SER A 271 -4.19 13.60 -27.61
CA SER A 271 -3.06 12.82 -27.07
C SER A 271 -2.51 13.44 -25.79
N ASN A 272 -2.34 14.76 -25.77
CA ASN A 272 -1.90 15.46 -24.56
C ASN A 272 -2.96 15.36 -23.45
N LEU A 273 -4.24 15.61 -23.76
CA LEU A 273 -5.32 15.48 -22.77
C LEU A 273 -5.38 14.07 -22.18
N PHE A 274 -5.24 13.04 -23.01
CA PHE A 274 -5.18 11.65 -22.58
C PHE A 274 -4.02 11.41 -21.60
N TYR A 275 -2.85 12.01 -21.84
CA TYR A 275 -1.72 11.98 -20.92
C TYR A 275 -2.03 12.67 -19.57
N TYR A 276 -2.55 13.90 -19.56
CA TYR A 276 -2.78 14.61 -18.29
C TYR A 276 -3.93 14.03 -17.46
N LEU A 277 -4.94 13.46 -18.11
CA LEU A 277 -5.97 12.72 -17.37
C LEU A 277 -5.42 11.44 -16.75
N PHE A 278 -4.39 10.84 -17.36
CA PHE A 278 -3.69 9.69 -16.80
C PHE A 278 -2.76 10.08 -15.64
N ASP A 279 -2.00 11.17 -15.81
CA ASP A 279 -0.97 11.63 -14.87
C ASP A 279 -1.55 12.42 -13.70
N ASP A 280 -1.72 11.78 -12.53
CA ASP A 280 -1.98 12.46 -11.25
C ASP A 280 -0.73 12.43 -10.35
N TRP A 281 0.30 13.16 -10.78
CA TRP A 281 1.54 13.28 -10.03
C TRP A 281 1.32 13.94 -8.66
N THR A 282 0.35 14.85 -8.54
CA THR A 282 0.05 15.55 -7.28
C THR A 282 -0.44 14.58 -6.20
N ALA A 283 -1.38 13.69 -6.55
CA ALA A 283 -1.82 12.64 -5.63
C ALA A 283 -0.69 11.67 -5.29
N THR A 284 0.09 11.28 -6.29
CA THR A 284 1.26 10.39 -6.13
C THR A 284 2.27 10.97 -5.14
N TYR A 285 2.65 12.24 -5.31
CA TYR A 285 3.60 12.92 -4.42
C TYR A 285 3.04 13.09 -3.01
N THR A 286 1.77 13.48 -2.87
CA THR A 286 1.11 13.62 -1.56
C THR A 286 1.15 12.30 -0.78
N LEU A 287 0.86 11.19 -1.46
CA LEU A 287 0.94 9.86 -0.86
C LEU A 287 2.37 9.52 -0.42
N LEU A 288 3.36 9.77 -1.27
CA LEU A 288 4.77 9.53 -0.91
C LEU A 288 5.12 10.29 0.36
N MET A 289 4.79 11.57 0.46
CA MET A 289 5.01 12.38 1.66
C MET A 289 4.34 11.83 2.91
N VAL A 290 3.10 11.36 2.80
CA VAL A 290 2.37 10.72 3.91
C VAL A 290 3.08 9.44 4.36
N LEU A 291 3.53 8.61 3.41
CA LEU A 291 4.26 7.38 3.70
C LEU A 291 5.60 7.67 4.38
N GLN A 292 6.41 8.60 3.86
CA GLN A 292 7.70 8.95 4.47
C GLN A 292 7.50 9.47 5.91
N GLY A 293 6.52 10.36 6.11
CA GLY A 293 6.21 10.92 7.42
C GLY A 293 5.75 9.85 8.43
N ASN A 294 5.02 8.83 7.98
CA ASN A 294 4.58 7.73 8.84
C ASN A 294 5.74 6.81 9.24
N ILE A 295 6.65 6.51 8.32
CA ILE A 295 7.85 5.70 8.60
C ILE A 295 8.76 6.45 9.57
N GLU A 296 9.00 7.75 9.34
CA GLU A 296 9.84 8.57 10.22
C GLU A 296 9.28 8.64 11.65
N LYS A 297 7.97 8.80 11.80
CA LYS A 297 7.30 8.75 13.12
C LYS A 297 7.49 7.39 13.80
N LEU A 298 7.41 6.29 13.06
CA LEU A 298 7.63 4.95 13.60
C LEU A 298 9.09 4.74 14.02
N ARG A 299 10.03 5.18 13.18
CA ARG A 299 11.46 5.17 13.49
C ARG A 299 11.75 5.93 14.78
N GLN A 300 11.26 7.16 14.91
CA GLN A 300 11.42 7.96 16.13
C GLN A 300 10.82 7.28 17.35
N LYS A 301 9.62 6.68 17.24
CA LYS A 301 8.99 5.94 18.35
C LYS A 301 9.80 4.71 18.79
N ILE A 302 10.31 3.93 17.83
CA ILE A 302 11.14 2.75 18.13
C ILE A 302 12.43 3.18 18.82
N MET A 303 13.07 4.25 18.33
CA MET A 303 14.30 4.80 18.91
C MET A 303 14.08 5.50 20.26
N ALA A 304 12.92 6.12 20.49
CA ALA A 304 12.58 6.72 21.79
C ALA A 304 12.22 5.64 22.83
N GLY A 305 11.55 4.57 22.41
CA GLY A 305 11.27 3.38 23.23
C GLY A 305 12.52 2.67 23.77
N LEU A 306 13.70 3.03 23.27
CA LEU A 306 15.00 2.63 23.80
C LEU A 306 15.25 3.19 25.21
N GLY A 307 14.71 4.38 25.52
CA GLY A 307 14.96 5.10 26.78
C GLY A 307 13.97 4.84 27.91
N GLU A 308 12.73 4.43 27.60
CA GLU A 308 11.66 4.31 28.60
C GLU A 308 11.38 2.87 29.06
N ASN A 309 11.06 2.73 30.35
CA ASN A 309 10.69 1.47 31.02
C ASN A 309 9.24 1.00 30.71
N GLN A 310 8.77 1.13 29.46
CA GLN A 310 7.43 0.68 29.05
C GLN A 310 7.45 -0.24 27.81
N PRO A 311 7.91 -1.50 27.95
CA PRO A 311 8.02 -2.44 26.83
C PRO A 311 6.66 -2.92 26.28
N ASP A 312 5.67 -3.17 27.14
CA ASP A 312 4.42 -3.82 26.72
C ASP A 312 3.42 -2.88 26.00
N ALA A 313 3.47 -1.58 26.31
CA ALA A 313 2.62 -0.59 25.64
C ALA A 313 3.13 -0.29 24.22
N LEU A 314 4.46 -0.24 24.05
CA LEU A 314 5.11 -0.01 22.75
C LEU A 314 4.84 -1.16 21.77
N ALA A 315 4.91 -2.41 22.23
CA ALA A 315 4.70 -3.61 21.42
C ALA A 315 3.32 -3.68 20.78
N LYS A 316 2.28 -3.37 21.58
CA LYS A 316 0.88 -3.43 21.15
C LYS A 316 0.55 -2.36 20.11
N GLU A 317 1.27 -1.24 20.08
CA GLU A 317 1.02 -0.16 19.13
C GLU A 317 1.92 -0.21 17.89
N ILE A 318 3.20 -0.56 18.05
CA ILE A 318 4.19 -0.45 16.97
C ILE A 318 4.06 -1.59 15.96
N ILE A 319 3.91 -2.85 16.41
CA ILE A 319 3.86 -4.00 15.49
C ILE A 319 2.67 -3.88 14.52
N PRO A 320 1.44 -3.58 14.97
CA PRO A 320 0.33 -3.39 14.04
C PRO A 320 0.56 -2.23 13.08
N LYS A 321 1.14 -1.12 13.54
CA LYS A 321 1.41 0.04 12.68
C LYS A 321 2.49 -0.22 11.63
N LEU A 322 3.59 -0.90 11.98
CA LEU A 322 4.60 -1.36 11.03
C LEU A 322 3.97 -2.27 9.98
N TYR A 323 3.12 -3.21 10.41
CA TYR A 323 2.41 -4.11 9.51
C TYR A 323 1.47 -3.36 8.55
N GLU A 324 0.64 -2.45 9.05
CA GLU A 324 -0.29 -1.68 8.21
C GLU A 324 0.45 -0.79 7.20
N VAL A 325 1.53 -0.12 7.62
CA VAL A 325 2.37 0.67 6.70
C VAL A 325 3.03 -0.23 5.66
N GLY A 326 3.59 -1.37 6.06
CA GLY A 326 4.19 -2.34 5.13
C GLY A 326 3.18 -2.93 4.14
N LYS A 327 1.96 -3.23 4.59
CA LYS A 327 0.86 -3.67 3.71
C LYS A 327 0.46 -2.59 2.72
N LEU A 328 0.39 -1.33 3.17
CA LEU A 328 0.09 -0.20 2.32
C LEU A 328 1.18 0.03 1.27
N LEU A 329 2.45 -0.02 1.64
CA LEU A 329 3.59 0.09 0.73
C LEU A 329 3.54 -0.96 -0.38
N ARG A 330 3.37 -2.25 -0.02
CA ARG A 330 3.24 -3.33 -1.01
C ARG A 330 2.03 -3.16 -1.92
N SER A 331 0.89 -2.72 -1.37
CA SER A 331 -0.30 -2.45 -2.18
C SER A 331 -0.05 -1.35 -3.22
N ASN A 332 0.69 -0.30 -2.84
CA ASN A 332 1.10 0.78 -3.75
C ASN A 332 2.14 0.31 -4.77
N GLN A 333 3.12 -0.49 -4.37
CA GLN A 333 4.08 -1.09 -5.30
C GLN A 333 3.38 -1.81 -6.45
N HIS A 334 2.40 -2.66 -6.12
CA HIS A 334 1.59 -3.36 -7.12
C HIS A 334 0.79 -2.40 -8.02
N LEU A 335 0.26 -1.32 -7.46
CA LEU A 335 -0.48 -0.32 -8.24
C LEU A 335 0.41 0.41 -9.24
N PHE A 336 1.55 0.93 -8.79
CA PHE A 336 2.48 1.70 -9.62
C PHE A 336 3.19 0.83 -10.66
N SER A 337 3.53 -0.42 -10.32
CA SER A 337 3.96 -1.43 -11.30
C SER A 337 2.84 -1.67 -12.32
N GLY A 338 1.59 -1.56 -11.88
CA GLY A 338 0.45 -1.62 -12.75
C GLY A 338 0.41 -0.48 -13.77
N TYR A 339 0.62 0.76 -13.33
CA TYR A 339 0.72 1.93 -14.21
C TYR A 339 1.90 1.83 -15.18
N GLU A 340 3.07 1.38 -14.74
CA GLU A 340 4.23 1.14 -15.61
C GLU A 340 3.89 0.19 -16.76
N ASN A 341 3.15 -0.89 -16.46
CA ASN A 341 2.68 -1.85 -17.46
C ASN A 341 1.62 -1.26 -18.41
N LEU A 342 0.67 -0.45 -17.92
CA LEU A 342 -0.29 0.25 -18.79
C LEU A 342 0.42 1.18 -19.77
N ILE A 343 1.34 2.01 -19.28
CA ILE A 343 2.09 2.93 -20.13
C ILE A 343 2.89 2.15 -21.18
N SER A 344 3.54 1.06 -20.79
CA SER A 344 4.27 0.20 -21.72
C SER A 344 3.38 -0.40 -22.81
N ARG A 345 2.13 -0.73 -22.49
CA ARG A 345 1.14 -1.23 -23.47
C ARG A 345 0.66 -0.14 -24.42
N ILE A 346 0.43 1.07 -23.92
CA ILE A 346 0.06 2.23 -24.74
C ILE A 346 1.18 2.52 -25.76
N LEU A 347 2.43 2.58 -25.31
CA LEU A 347 3.58 2.84 -26.17
C LEU A 347 3.79 1.72 -27.21
N LYS A 348 3.67 0.46 -26.79
CA LYS A 348 3.83 -0.69 -27.69
C LYS A 348 2.73 -0.77 -28.75
N TYR A 349 1.49 -0.47 -28.39
CA TYR A 349 0.38 -0.47 -29.35
C TYR A 349 0.67 0.43 -30.56
N GLU A 350 1.19 1.63 -30.31
CA GLU A 350 1.54 2.58 -31.38
C GLU A 350 2.70 2.05 -32.24
N GLU A 351 3.75 1.48 -31.64
CA GLU A 351 4.88 0.91 -32.39
C GLU A 351 4.46 -0.23 -33.31
N ASP A 352 3.54 -1.09 -32.86
CA ASP A 352 3.03 -2.20 -33.65
C ASP A 352 2.14 -1.68 -34.81
N LYS A 353 1.37 -0.60 -34.58
CA LYS A 353 0.53 0.04 -35.60
C LYS A 353 1.30 0.86 -36.63
N GLU A 354 2.46 1.39 -36.28
CA GLU A 354 3.40 2.04 -37.22
C GLU A 354 4.02 1.03 -38.20
N LYS A 355 4.18 -0.23 -37.79
CA LYS A 355 4.79 -1.30 -38.60
C LYS A 355 3.80 -2.05 -39.49
N GLU A 356 2.50 -1.99 -39.21
CA GLU A 356 1.46 -2.63 -40.02
C GLU A 356 1.25 -1.88 -41.36
N PRO A 357 1.36 -2.57 -42.52
CA PRO A 357 1.10 -1.93 -43.81
C PRO A 357 -0.35 -1.46 -43.89
N SER A 358 -0.57 -0.24 -44.41
CA SER A 358 -1.84 0.49 -44.44
C SER A 358 -2.97 -0.22 -45.20
N HIS A 359 -3.57 -1.26 -44.61
CA HIS A 359 -4.68 -2.03 -45.23
C HIS A 359 -6.08 -1.61 -44.72
N GLY A 360 -6.16 -0.57 -43.88
CA GLY A 360 -7.42 0.00 -43.37
C GLY A 360 -7.57 1.48 -43.75
N ARG A 361 -8.80 2.01 -43.69
CA ARG A 361 -9.07 3.45 -43.86
C ARG A 361 -8.24 4.22 -42.82
N ILE A 362 -7.30 5.04 -43.29
CA ILE A 362 -6.40 5.84 -42.43
C ILE A 362 -7.20 6.71 -41.45
N ASP A 363 -8.38 7.19 -41.86
CA ASP A 363 -9.26 8.06 -41.08
C ASP A 363 -9.84 7.44 -39.81
N GLU A 364 -9.83 6.11 -39.63
CA GLU A 364 -10.40 5.46 -38.44
C GLU A 364 -9.35 5.03 -37.41
N ARG A 365 -8.06 5.29 -37.67
CA ARG A 365 -6.99 4.89 -36.74
C ARG A 365 -6.92 5.82 -35.53
N VAL A 366 -6.80 5.21 -34.34
CA VAL A 366 -6.40 5.95 -33.13
C VAL A 366 -4.91 6.24 -33.20
N LEU A 367 -4.53 7.48 -32.92
CA LEU A 367 -3.14 7.94 -33.01
C LEU A 367 -2.75 8.63 -31.71
N VAL A 368 -1.57 8.28 -31.18
CA VAL A 368 -0.90 9.04 -30.12
C VAL A 368 0.29 9.77 -30.70
N VAL A 369 0.26 11.10 -30.67
CA VAL A 369 1.34 11.92 -31.22
C VAL A 369 2.68 11.68 -30.50
N GLN A 370 3.79 11.84 -31.23
CA GLN A 370 5.15 11.62 -30.70
C GLN A 370 5.46 12.42 -29.43
N THR A 371 4.97 13.66 -29.31
CA THR A 371 5.18 14.50 -28.11
C THR A 371 4.51 13.90 -26.87
N ALA A 372 3.31 13.32 -27.00
CA ALA A 372 2.64 12.61 -25.92
C ALA A 372 3.34 11.28 -25.59
N ARG A 373 3.87 10.56 -26.60
CA ARG A 373 4.66 9.34 -26.38
C ARG A 373 5.88 9.60 -25.50
N HIS A 374 6.68 10.62 -25.79
CA HIS A 374 7.83 10.99 -24.95
C HIS A 374 7.41 11.37 -23.53
N ARG A 375 6.23 11.98 -23.33
CA ARG A 375 5.71 12.29 -21.99
C ARG A 375 5.34 11.02 -21.23
N PHE A 376 4.68 10.08 -21.88
CA PHE A 376 4.40 8.76 -21.32
C PHE A 376 5.68 8.00 -20.98
N GLU A 377 6.70 8.00 -21.84
CA GLU A 377 8.01 7.40 -21.56
C GLU A 377 8.65 8.02 -20.31
N ARG A 378 8.69 9.35 -20.23
CA ARG A 378 9.18 10.06 -19.05
C ARG A 378 8.39 9.72 -17.80
N LEU A 379 7.05 9.63 -17.89
CA LEU A 379 6.21 9.26 -16.75
C LEU A 379 6.47 7.82 -16.29
N ARG A 380 6.64 6.88 -17.23
CA ARG A 380 7.02 5.50 -16.92
C ARG A 380 8.35 5.46 -16.16
N ASP A 381 9.34 6.20 -16.63
CA ASP A 381 10.65 6.27 -16.00
C ASP A 381 10.56 6.94 -14.62
N ASN A 382 9.76 7.99 -14.45
CA ASN A 382 9.51 8.61 -13.15
C ASN A 382 8.82 7.64 -12.18
N ILE A 383 7.79 6.91 -12.61
CA ILE A 383 7.13 5.90 -11.78
C ILE A 383 8.14 4.84 -11.34
N LYS A 384 8.98 4.36 -12.25
CA LYS A 384 9.99 3.36 -11.96
C LYS A 384 11.07 3.86 -11.00
N PHE A 385 11.73 4.96 -11.34
CA PHE A 385 12.91 5.41 -10.63
C PHE A 385 12.60 6.21 -9.37
N LEU A 386 11.47 6.94 -9.32
CA LEU A 386 11.11 7.77 -8.17
C LEU A 386 10.12 7.07 -7.24
N VAL A 387 9.09 6.42 -7.78
CA VAL A 387 8.00 5.87 -6.95
C VAL A 387 8.32 4.44 -6.53
N LEU A 388 8.59 3.54 -7.48
CA LEU A 388 8.82 2.12 -7.17
C LEU A 388 10.10 1.91 -6.36
N ASN A 389 11.22 2.52 -6.76
CA ASN A 389 12.47 2.45 -5.98
C ASN A 389 12.29 2.99 -4.55
N TYR A 390 11.60 4.12 -4.38
CA TYR A 390 11.34 4.66 -3.05
C TYR A 390 10.50 3.69 -2.20
N VAL A 391 9.45 3.11 -2.78
CA VAL A 391 8.60 2.13 -2.08
C VAL A 391 9.39 0.88 -1.70
N ASP A 392 10.30 0.41 -2.57
CA ASP A 392 11.20 -0.71 -2.28
C ASP A 392 12.17 -0.41 -1.13
N GLU A 393 12.79 0.77 -1.14
CA GLU A 393 13.64 1.24 -0.04
C GLU A 393 12.86 1.33 1.28
N ALA A 394 11.65 1.89 1.24
CA ALA A 394 10.76 2.01 2.39
C ALA A 394 10.32 0.65 2.95
N ILE A 395 10.08 -0.35 2.09
CA ILE A 395 9.80 -1.72 2.52
C ILE A 395 11.03 -2.30 3.23
N GLY A 396 12.22 -2.10 2.67
CA GLY A 396 13.48 -2.51 3.31
C GLY A 396 13.71 -1.84 4.67
N GLU A 397 13.38 -0.55 4.80
CA GLU A 397 13.44 0.18 6.07
C GLU A 397 12.47 -0.41 7.10
N ILE A 398 11.22 -0.70 6.72
CA ILE A 398 10.23 -1.32 7.62
C ILE A 398 10.71 -2.69 8.11
N ASP A 399 11.26 -3.53 7.22
CA ASP A 399 11.81 -4.83 7.61
C ASP A 399 13.03 -4.66 8.56
N GLY A 400 13.87 -3.65 8.31
CA GLY A 400 14.98 -3.27 9.20
C GLY A 400 14.51 -2.79 10.57
N LEU A 401 13.45 -1.97 10.63
CA LEU A 401 12.84 -1.48 11.88
C LEU A 401 12.20 -2.62 12.67
N GLN A 402 11.51 -3.55 11.99
CA GLN A 402 10.94 -4.73 12.62
C GLN A 402 12.03 -5.61 13.27
N ASN A 403 13.12 -5.88 12.55
CA ASN A 403 14.26 -6.63 13.09
C ASN A 403 14.92 -5.91 14.28
N THR A 404 15.10 -4.60 14.17
CA THR A 404 15.67 -3.77 15.24
C THR A 404 14.80 -3.84 16.49
N TYR A 405 13.48 -3.71 16.34
CA TYR A 405 12.52 -3.84 17.43
C TYR A 405 12.60 -5.20 18.13
N PHE A 406 12.66 -6.31 17.37
CA PHE A 406 12.81 -7.66 17.95
C PHE A 406 14.13 -7.86 18.68
N ASN A 407 15.24 -7.34 18.13
CA ASN A 407 16.55 -7.40 18.77
C ASN A 407 16.55 -6.63 20.10
N ILE A 408 15.96 -5.44 20.13
CA ILE A 408 15.84 -4.62 21.35
C ILE A 408 14.98 -5.33 22.40
N THR A 409 13.85 -5.90 21.98
CA THR A 409 12.95 -6.63 22.89
C THR A 409 13.66 -7.81 23.52
N THR A 410 14.34 -8.62 22.71
CA THR A 410 15.16 -9.76 23.18
C THR A 410 16.26 -9.32 24.16
N GLN A 411 16.91 -8.18 23.91
CA GLN A 411 17.93 -7.64 24.80
C GLN A 411 17.33 -7.20 26.15
N LYS A 412 16.17 -6.54 26.14
CA LYS A 412 15.47 -6.13 27.36
C LYS A 412 15.03 -7.35 28.18
N ASP A 413 14.48 -8.38 27.55
CA ASP A 413 14.08 -9.62 28.22
C ASP A 413 15.28 -10.35 28.84
N SER A 414 16.42 -10.36 28.14
CA SER A 414 17.68 -10.88 28.67
C SER A 414 18.15 -10.11 29.90
N MET A 415 18.04 -8.77 29.88
CA MET A 415 18.40 -7.93 31.03
C MET A 415 17.46 -8.12 32.21
N ALA A 416 16.14 -8.22 31.97
CA ALA A 416 15.15 -8.49 33.00
C ALA A 416 15.40 -9.86 33.66
N THR A 417 15.68 -10.88 32.85
CA THR A 417 16.03 -12.22 33.32
C THR A 417 17.33 -12.20 34.13
N ALA A 418 18.35 -11.46 33.70
CA ALA A 418 19.59 -11.30 34.46
C ALA A 418 19.36 -10.62 35.83
N LYS A 419 18.52 -9.57 35.88
CA LYS A 419 18.12 -8.91 37.13
C LYS A 419 17.34 -9.84 38.05
N LEU A 420 16.41 -10.63 37.49
CA LEU A 420 15.61 -11.59 38.25
C LEU A 420 16.50 -12.71 38.81
N ASN A 421 17.42 -13.23 38.00
CA ASN A 421 18.38 -14.24 38.45
C ASN A 421 19.34 -13.71 39.53
N SER A 422 19.78 -12.45 39.40
CA SER A 422 20.57 -11.77 40.43
C SER A 422 19.79 -11.66 41.75
N SER A 423 18.51 -11.28 41.67
CA SER A 423 17.63 -11.14 42.83
C SER A 423 17.35 -12.49 43.49
N ALA A 424 17.08 -13.54 42.71
CA ALA A 424 16.90 -14.91 43.20
C ALA A 424 18.17 -15.44 43.87
N THR A 425 19.34 -15.15 43.28
CA THR A 425 20.64 -15.49 43.87
C THR A 425 20.83 -14.78 45.21
N LEU A 426 20.42 -13.51 45.32
CA LEU A 426 20.49 -12.75 46.57
C LEU A 426 19.55 -13.33 47.65
N LEU A 427 18.33 -13.71 47.28
CA LEU A 427 17.38 -14.37 48.19
C LEU A 427 17.90 -15.72 48.69
N SER A 428 18.49 -16.51 47.79
CA SER A 428 19.12 -17.78 48.15
C SER A 428 20.29 -17.59 49.14
N LYS A 429 21.13 -16.57 48.91
CA LYS A 429 22.21 -16.21 49.85
C LYS A 429 21.67 -15.79 51.22
N LEU A 430 20.59 -15.01 51.28
CA LEU A 430 19.91 -14.66 52.52
C LEU A 430 19.37 -15.91 53.25
N GLY A 431 18.77 -16.85 52.51
CA GLY A 431 18.29 -18.10 53.08
C GLY A 431 19.38 -18.93 53.75
N VAL A 432 20.54 -19.09 53.10
CA VAL A 432 21.69 -19.80 53.68
C VAL A 432 22.19 -19.13 54.97
N LEU A 433 22.06 -17.81 55.09
CA LEU A 433 22.49 -17.06 56.27
C LEU A 433 21.47 -17.16 57.42
N PHE A 434 20.19 -16.93 57.13
CA PHE A 434 19.16 -16.75 58.16
C PHE A 434 18.43 -18.03 58.59
N LEU A 435 18.39 -19.07 57.75
CA LEU A 435 17.67 -20.30 58.07
C LEU A 435 18.30 -21.08 59.26
N PRO A 436 19.63 -21.23 59.35
CA PRO A 436 20.27 -21.83 60.53
C PRO A 436 20.10 -21.00 61.81
N VAL A 437 20.13 -19.67 61.68
CA VAL A 437 19.91 -18.74 62.81
C VAL A 437 18.47 -18.84 63.32
N SER A 438 17.51 -18.97 62.41
CA SER A 438 16.09 -19.17 62.75
C SER A 438 15.88 -20.51 63.45
N LEU A 439 16.52 -21.58 62.97
CA LEU A 439 16.48 -22.90 63.61
C LEU A 439 17.11 -22.87 65.01
N MET A 440 18.28 -22.21 65.15
CA MET A 440 18.93 -22.02 66.45
C MET A 440 18.01 -21.24 67.40
N THR A 441 17.41 -20.14 66.95
CA THR A 441 16.50 -19.33 67.77
C THR A 441 15.27 -20.14 68.18
N SER A 442 14.72 -20.94 67.26
CA SER A 442 13.62 -21.86 67.56
C SER A 442 14.02 -22.92 68.59
N TYR A 443 15.23 -23.47 68.51
CA TYR A 443 15.74 -24.48 69.44
C TYR A 443 15.78 -23.94 70.88
N PHE A 444 16.29 -22.72 71.07
CA PHE A 444 16.28 -22.05 72.37
C PHE A 444 14.90 -21.59 72.84
N SER A 445 13.90 -21.55 71.94
CA SER A 445 12.51 -21.24 72.28
C SER A 445 11.69 -22.47 72.71
N VAL A 446 12.22 -23.70 72.57
CA VAL A 446 11.54 -24.93 72.96
C VAL A 446 11.63 -25.10 74.48
N GLN A 447 10.48 -25.13 75.15
CA GLN A 447 10.38 -25.32 76.61
C GLN A 447 10.33 -26.82 76.96
N ILE A 448 11.49 -27.47 77.01
CA ILE A 448 11.62 -28.83 77.56
C ILE A 448 11.86 -28.73 79.06
N LYS A 449 11.01 -29.37 79.87
CA LYS A 449 11.05 -29.36 81.34
C LYS A 449 12.39 -29.82 81.96
N GLU A 450 13.19 -30.59 81.23
CA GLU A 450 14.53 -31.05 81.66
C GLU A 450 15.67 -30.07 81.36
N LEU A 451 15.43 -29.02 80.55
CA LEU A 451 16.44 -28.03 80.18
C LEU A 451 16.16 -26.63 80.78
N ASP A 452 15.12 -26.53 81.60
CA ASP A 452 14.69 -25.28 82.22
C ASP A 452 15.66 -24.91 83.36
N GLY A 453 16.51 -23.90 83.11
CA GLY A 453 17.54 -23.41 84.05
C GLY A 453 19.00 -23.65 83.64
N VAL A 454 19.29 -24.38 82.56
CA VAL A 454 20.67 -24.66 82.09
C VAL A 454 21.19 -23.57 81.14
N TYR A 455 20.30 -22.95 80.37
CA TYR A 455 20.68 -21.95 79.36
C TYR A 455 20.66 -20.52 79.93
N THR A 456 21.81 -19.85 79.90
CA THR A 456 21.94 -18.43 80.24
C THR A 456 21.90 -17.56 79.00
N VAL A 457 21.57 -16.27 79.17
CA VAL A 457 21.58 -15.25 78.11
C VAL A 457 22.94 -15.21 77.37
N LYS A 458 24.04 -15.45 78.08
CA LYS A 458 25.39 -15.54 77.49
C LYS A 458 25.51 -16.71 76.50
N THR A 459 24.93 -17.87 76.80
CA THR A 459 24.98 -19.06 75.94
C THR A 459 24.24 -18.85 74.63
N TYR A 460 23.11 -18.14 74.65
CA TYR A 460 22.37 -17.75 73.44
C TYR A 460 23.23 -16.87 72.51
N TRP A 461 23.82 -15.80 73.03
CA TRP A 461 24.63 -14.89 72.20
C TRP A 461 25.91 -15.53 71.66
N VAL A 462 26.54 -16.43 72.42
CA VAL A 462 27.72 -17.19 71.95
C VAL A 462 27.33 -18.17 70.85
N THR A 463 26.25 -18.94 71.02
CA THR A 463 25.78 -19.89 69.99
C THR A 463 25.29 -19.16 68.74
N PHE A 464 24.64 -18.00 68.89
CA PHE A 464 24.29 -17.12 67.78
C PHE A 464 25.53 -16.69 66.99
N ALA A 465 26.58 -16.22 67.67
CA ALA A 465 27.82 -15.79 67.03
C ALA A 465 28.51 -16.93 66.27
N VAL A 466 28.58 -18.14 66.87
CA VAL A 466 29.15 -19.32 66.21
C VAL A 466 28.37 -19.71 64.97
N VAL A 467 27.03 -19.78 65.05
CA VAL A 467 26.18 -20.15 63.92
C VAL A 467 26.25 -19.09 62.81
N MET A 468 26.25 -17.80 63.14
CA MET A 468 26.42 -16.72 62.16
C MET A 468 27.76 -16.78 61.43
N VAL A 469 28.86 -17.00 62.16
CA VAL A 469 30.20 -17.13 61.55
C VAL A 469 30.28 -18.36 60.67
N LEU A 470 29.74 -19.50 61.11
CA LEU A 470 29.72 -20.74 60.32
C LEU A 470 28.91 -20.57 59.02
N SER A 471 27.74 -19.93 59.10
CA SER A 471 26.92 -19.59 57.92
C SER A 471 27.64 -18.65 56.96
N PHE A 472 28.39 -17.67 57.47
CA PHE A 472 29.18 -16.76 56.65
C PHE A 472 30.34 -17.46 55.92
N VAL A 473 31.05 -18.36 56.63
CA VAL A 473 32.10 -19.19 56.05
C VAL A 473 31.53 -20.15 54.99
N ALA A 474 30.40 -20.77 55.27
CA ALA A 474 29.70 -21.64 54.31
C ALA A 474 29.34 -20.85 53.04
N LEU A 475 28.75 -19.66 53.17
CA LEU A 475 28.44 -18.76 52.05
C LEU A 475 29.69 -18.42 51.21
N PHE A 476 30.82 -18.10 51.87
CA PHE A 476 32.06 -17.78 51.18
C PHE A 476 32.63 -18.99 50.43
N MET A 477 32.62 -20.16 51.05
CA MET A 477 33.08 -21.41 50.44
C MET A 477 32.20 -21.81 49.26
N PHE A 478 30.87 -21.79 49.41
CA PHE A 478 29.94 -22.07 48.33
C PHE A 478 30.09 -21.06 47.19
N SER A 479 30.27 -19.76 47.49
CA SER A 479 30.49 -18.73 46.47
C SER A 479 31.78 -18.97 45.68
N ARG A 480 32.87 -19.37 46.35
CA ARG A 480 34.15 -19.68 45.67
C ARG A 480 34.08 -20.96 44.84
N VAL A 481 33.43 -22.01 45.37
CA VAL A 481 33.25 -23.28 44.67
C VAL A 481 32.37 -23.09 43.43
N LEU A 482 31.32 -22.29 43.51
CA LEU A 482 30.45 -21.99 42.36
C LEU A 482 31.19 -21.24 41.24
N VAL A 483 32.01 -20.24 41.60
CA VAL A 483 32.86 -19.50 40.64
C VAL A 483 33.95 -20.39 40.05
N GLY A 484 34.57 -21.25 40.87
CA GLY A 484 35.54 -22.24 40.42
C GLY A 484 34.94 -23.27 39.46
N ALA A 485 33.74 -23.78 39.76
CA ALA A 485 33.02 -24.71 38.89
C ALA A 485 32.58 -24.02 37.58
N GLY A 486 32.05 -22.80 37.65
CA GLY A 486 31.64 -22.03 36.48
C GLY A 486 32.79 -21.73 35.53
N THR A 487 33.95 -21.32 36.06
CA THR A 487 35.16 -21.07 35.24
C THR A 487 35.75 -22.36 34.66
N ALA A 488 35.67 -23.49 35.37
CA ALA A 488 36.10 -24.79 34.85
C ALA A 488 35.20 -25.30 33.72
N VAL A 489 33.88 -25.06 33.81
CA VAL A 489 32.91 -25.40 32.76
C VAL A 489 33.10 -24.51 31.53
N ALA A 490 33.24 -23.19 31.71
CA ALA A 490 33.52 -22.26 30.61
C ALA A 490 34.79 -22.65 29.82
N LYS A 491 35.90 -22.94 30.52
CA LYS A 491 37.14 -23.45 29.90
C LYS A 491 36.99 -24.81 29.21
N ARG A 492 35.96 -25.58 29.55
CA ARG A 492 35.66 -26.87 28.91
C ARG A 492 34.81 -26.68 27.66
N VAL A 493 33.87 -25.74 27.69
CA VAL A 493 33.06 -25.32 26.53
C VAL A 493 33.96 -24.66 25.48
N ASP A 494 34.81 -23.70 25.85
CA ASP A 494 35.73 -23.04 24.90
C ASP A 494 36.67 -24.06 24.22
N ARG A 495 37.22 -25.02 24.98
CA ARG A 495 38.03 -26.11 24.40
C ARG A 495 37.25 -27.02 23.45
N VAL A 496 35.95 -27.18 23.64
CA VAL A 496 35.10 -27.97 22.75
C VAL A 496 34.78 -27.16 21.50
N VAL A 497 34.45 -25.88 21.66
CA VAL A 497 34.23 -24.93 20.55
C VAL A 497 35.50 -24.85 19.70
N ASP A 498 36.67 -24.56 20.26
CA ASP A 498 37.95 -24.52 19.54
C ASP A 498 38.27 -25.81 18.79
N ARG A 499 37.89 -26.97 19.35
CA ARG A 499 38.09 -28.28 18.73
C ARG A 499 37.12 -28.52 17.57
N VAL A 500 35.92 -27.94 17.62
CA VAL A 500 34.94 -27.96 16.52
C VAL A 500 35.32 -26.95 15.45
N THR A 501 35.65 -25.71 15.80
CA THR A 501 36.11 -24.66 14.87
C THR A 501 37.42 -25.06 14.19
N GLY A 502 38.36 -25.68 14.92
CA GLY A 502 39.59 -26.23 14.36
C GLY A 502 39.39 -27.46 13.46
N ARG A 503 38.30 -28.21 13.62
CA ARG A 503 37.89 -29.29 12.71
C ARG A 503 37.22 -28.74 11.44
N ILE A 504 36.45 -27.66 11.56
CA ILE A 504 35.85 -26.96 10.41
C ILE A 504 36.93 -26.26 9.57
N ALA A 505 37.92 -25.61 10.20
CA ALA A 505 39.06 -25.00 9.51
C ALA A 505 39.98 -26.03 8.82
N LYS A 506 40.09 -27.26 9.35
CA LYS A 506 40.80 -28.38 8.69
C LYS A 506 39.96 -29.13 7.66
N GLY A 507 38.64 -28.93 7.64
CA GLY A 507 37.72 -29.47 6.64
C GLY A 507 37.59 -28.60 5.39
N GLY A 508 38.18 -27.40 5.36
CA GLY A 508 38.13 -26.47 4.25
C GLY A 508 39.49 -25.86 3.94
N SER A 509 40.32 -26.55 3.15
CA SER A 509 41.37 -25.92 2.35
C SER A 509 41.74 -26.79 1.15
N PRO A 510 42.22 -26.19 0.05
CA PRO A 510 41.57 -26.29 -1.25
C PRO A 510 42.24 -27.37 -2.11
N ASN A 511 41.44 -27.95 -3.02
CA ASN A 511 41.96 -28.80 -4.08
C ASN A 511 42.89 -27.97 -4.97
N ARG A 512 44.18 -28.31 -4.89
CA ARG A 512 45.28 -27.70 -5.64
C ARG A 512 45.18 -28.16 -7.10
N THR A 513 45.04 -27.19 -7.99
CA THR A 513 45.21 -27.27 -9.43
C THR A 513 46.45 -28.10 -9.77
N ARG A 514 46.26 -29.15 -10.58
CA ARG A 514 47.35 -29.92 -11.19
C ARG A 514 47.53 -29.38 -12.59
N GLU A 515 48.61 -28.63 -12.78
CA GLU A 515 49.13 -28.21 -14.08
C GLU A 515 49.34 -29.44 -14.97
N GLN A 516 48.83 -29.38 -16.20
CA GLN A 516 49.21 -30.26 -17.30
C GLN A 516 50.39 -29.62 -18.03
N GLU A 517 51.52 -30.32 -18.06
CA GLU A 517 52.60 -30.09 -19.02
C GLU A 517 52.32 -30.83 -20.35
N PRO A 518 52.98 -30.43 -21.46
CA PRO A 518 52.43 -30.54 -22.80
C PRO A 518 52.94 -31.74 -23.63
N TYR A 519 52.30 -31.91 -24.79
CA TYR A 519 52.69 -32.68 -25.98
C TYR A 519 52.61 -34.23 -25.93
N ARG A 520 51.54 -34.76 -26.56
CA ARG A 520 51.67 -35.50 -27.83
C ARG A 520 50.40 -35.46 -28.65
#